data_AF-A0A135ZGU6-F1
#
_entry.id   AF-A0A135ZGU6-F1
#
_cell.length_a   1.000
_cell.length_b   1.000
_cell.length_c   1.000
_cell.angle_alpha   90.00
_cell.angle_beta   90.00
_cell.angle_gamma   90.00
#
_symmetry.space_group_name_H-M   'P 1'
#
loop_
_entity.id
_entity.type
_entity.pdbx_description
1 polymer ?
#
loop_
_entity_poly.entity_id
_entity_poly.type
_entity_poly.pdbx_seq_one_letter_code
_entity_poly.pdbx_strand_id
1 'polypeptide(L)'
;MTKTLVQAISVGLTTGVIVSAFRWIIDQTMKLLYQIYPQMAAQRVLIVPYILLMFIIAITLGKITAPYLEQVIGSGVPQIEAVLLNENKMPWWSILWRKFIGGLLAICPGLMLGREGPCIEMGAMVGQGLAEKVFKSNKENLRTLQ
;
A
#
# COMPACT_ATOMS: atom_id res chain seq x y z
N MET A 1 9.85 25.89 -14.16
CA MET A 1 9.77 25.88 -12.68
C MET A 1 8.32 25.86 -12.17
N THR A 2 7.44 26.77 -12.62
CA THR A 2 6.03 26.81 -12.18
C THR A 2 5.21 25.57 -12.54
N LYS A 3 5.37 24.98 -13.74
CA LYS A 3 4.66 23.75 -14.13
C LYS A 3 5.00 22.54 -13.24
N THR A 4 6.28 22.33 -12.95
CA THR A 4 6.74 21.22 -12.11
C THR A 4 6.26 21.36 -10.66
N LEU A 5 6.17 22.60 -10.16
CA LEU A 5 5.63 22.87 -8.82
C LEU A 5 4.15 22.46 -8.71
N VAL A 6 3.33 22.82 -9.70
CA VAL A 6 1.90 22.45 -9.73
C VAL A 6 1.72 20.93 -9.79
N GLN A 7 2.58 20.25 -10.57
CA GLN A 7 2.60 18.80 -10.67
C GLN A 7 2.95 18.15 -9.32
N ALA A 8 4.01 18.61 -8.66
CA ALA A 8 4.43 18.12 -7.35
C ALA A 8 3.35 18.32 -6.27
N ILE A 9 2.67 19.49 -6.26
CA ILE A 9 1.55 19.76 -5.36
C ILE A 9 0.40 18.77 -5.61
N SER A 10 0.07 18.53 -6.89
CA SER A 10 -1.01 17.61 -7.27
C SER A 10 -0.70 16.17 -6.85
N VAL A 11 0.56 15.73 -7.03
CA VAL A 11 1.03 14.42 -6.57
C VAL A 11 0.96 14.33 -5.05
N GLY A 12 1.52 15.30 -4.32
CA GLY A 12 1.50 15.31 -2.87
C GLY A 12 0.09 15.27 -2.27
N LEU A 13 -0.85 16.00 -2.87
CA LEU A 13 -2.24 16.03 -2.43
C LEU A 13 -2.93 14.67 -2.67
N THR A 14 -2.70 14.05 -3.83
CA THR A 14 -3.27 12.74 -4.17
C THR A 14 -2.68 11.63 -3.30
N THR A 15 -1.36 11.61 -3.14
CA THR A 15 -0.65 10.68 -2.26
C THR A 15 -1.12 10.84 -0.81
N GLY A 16 -1.25 12.09 -0.33
CA GLY A 16 -1.73 12.39 1.01
C GLY A 16 -3.12 11.80 1.28
N VAL A 17 -4.06 11.95 0.34
CA VAL A 17 -5.41 11.37 0.47
C VAL A 17 -5.35 9.84 0.56
N ILE A 18 -4.60 9.19 -0.33
CA ILE A 18 -4.51 7.72 -0.37
C ILE A 18 -3.85 7.17 0.89
N VAL A 19 -2.71 7.74 1.29
CA VAL A 19 -1.94 7.31 2.47
C VAL A 19 -2.71 7.57 3.76
N SER A 20 -3.38 8.73 3.89
CA SER A 20 -4.21 9.02 5.05
C SER A 20 -5.41 8.07 5.15
N ALA A 21 -6.07 7.74 4.03
CA ALA A 21 -7.15 6.75 4.02
C ALA A 21 -6.64 5.36 4.46
N PHE A 22 -5.49 4.93 3.93
CA PHE A 22 -4.85 3.67 4.34
C PHE A 22 -4.56 3.62 5.84
N ARG A 23 -3.93 4.66 6.38
CA ARG A 23 -3.59 4.77 7.81
C ARG A 23 -4.85 4.82 8.68
N TRP A 24 -5.87 5.56 8.26
CA TRP A 24 -7.13 5.67 8.98
C TRP A 24 -7.84 4.32 9.09
N ILE A 25 -7.93 3.54 8.00
CA ILE A 25 -8.54 2.20 8.01
C ILE A 25 -7.80 1.27 8.98
N ILE A 26 -6.47 1.28 8.97
CA ILE A 26 -5.67 0.49 9.90
C ILE A 26 -5.98 0.91 11.34
N ASP A 27 -5.98 2.20 11.63
CA ASP A 27 -6.23 2.70 13.00
C ASP A 27 -7.62 2.32 13.52
N GLN A 28 -8.65 2.44 12.69
CA GLN A 28 -10.01 2.02 13.05
C GLN A 28 -10.10 0.51 13.26
N THR A 29 -9.40 -0.27 12.44
CA THR A 29 -9.39 -1.73 12.60
C THR A 29 -8.66 -2.14 13.88
N MET A 30 -7.56 -1.48 14.24
CA MET A 30 -6.85 -1.74 15.49
C MET A 30 -7.72 -1.43 16.71
N LYS A 31 -8.48 -0.33 16.68
CA LYS A 31 -9.46 0.00 17.74
C LYS A 31 -10.53 -1.08 17.87
N LEU A 32 -11.03 -1.59 16.75
CA LEU A 32 -11.99 -2.68 16.74
C LEU A 32 -11.39 -3.98 17.31
N LEU A 33 -10.18 -4.35 16.90
CA LEU A 33 -9.49 -5.54 17.43
C LEU A 33 -9.25 -5.44 18.94
N TYR A 34 -8.93 -4.25 19.45
CA TYR A 34 -8.75 -4.02 20.88
C TYR A 34 -10.03 -4.30 21.69
N GLN A 35 -11.21 -4.12 21.08
CA GLN A 35 -12.50 -4.45 21.70
C GLN A 35 -12.86 -5.94 21.53
N ILE A 36 -12.53 -6.55 20.39
CA ILE A 36 -12.88 -7.94 20.06
C ILE A 36 -11.97 -8.94 20.78
N TYR A 37 -10.67 -8.67 20.89
CA TYR A 37 -9.72 -9.62 21.49
C TYR A 37 -10.03 -10.02 22.94
N PRO A 38 -10.43 -9.09 23.84
CA PRO A 38 -10.88 -9.47 25.18
C PRO A 38 -12.11 -10.38 25.17
N GLN A 39 -13.06 -10.16 24.25
CA GLN A 39 -14.26 -10.98 24.10
C GLN A 39 -13.91 -12.39 23.58
N MET A 40 -12.98 -12.48 22.64
CA MET A 40 -12.46 -13.76 22.15
C MET A 40 -11.69 -14.53 23.23
N ALA A 41 -10.95 -13.83 24.10
CA ALA A 41 -10.27 -14.45 25.23
C ALA A 41 -11.27 -15.01 26.26
N ALA A 42 -12.37 -14.31 26.50
CA ALA A 42 -13.44 -14.77 27.39
C ALA A 42 -14.23 -15.97 26.81
N GLN A 43 -14.51 -15.96 25.50
CA GLN A 43 -15.29 -17.01 24.83
C GLN A 43 -14.44 -17.73 23.77
N ARG A 44 -13.78 -18.81 24.20
CA ARG A 44 -12.86 -19.62 23.36
C ARG A 44 -13.47 -20.13 22.05
N VAL A 45 -14.80 -20.27 21.97
CA VAL A 45 -15.51 -20.69 20.75
C VAL A 45 -15.32 -19.69 19.60
N LEU A 46 -15.10 -18.40 19.89
CA LEU A 46 -14.88 -17.35 18.89
C LEU A 46 -13.50 -17.43 18.21
N ILE A 47 -12.58 -18.25 18.74
CA ILE A 47 -11.25 -18.44 18.14
C ILE A 47 -11.35 -19.24 16.83
N VAL A 48 -12.24 -20.23 16.76
CA VAL A 48 -12.43 -21.07 15.57
C VAL A 48 -12.82 -20.25 14.33
N PRO A 49 -13.87 -19.41 14.35
CA PRO A 49 -14.21 -18.57 13.20
C PRO A 49 -13.13 -17.54 12.87
N TYR A 50 -12.37 -17.07 13.86
CA TYR A 50 -11.25 -16.14 13.62
C TYR A 50 -10.10 -16.81 12.86
N ILE A 51 -9.73 -18.04 13.23
CA ILE A 51 -8.72 -18.83 12.50
C ILE A 51 -9.18 -19.07 11.05
N LEU A 52 -10.46 -19.42 10.85
CA LEU A 52 -11.01 -19.59 9.51
C LEU A 52 -10.92 -18.30 8.69
N LEU A 53 -11.23 -17.16 9.29
CA LEU A 53 -11.07 -15.85 8.67
C LEU A 53 -9.61 -15.59 8.28
N MET A 54 -8.64 -15.91 9.13
CA MET A 54 -7.21 -15.76 8.82
C MET A 54 -6.79 -16.59 7.61
N PHE A 55 -7.29 -17.83 7.47
CA PHE A 55 -7.03 -18.66 6.30
C PHE A 55 -7.59 -18.03 5.03
N ILE A 56 -8.83 -17.50 5.07
CA ILE A 56 -9.45 -16.83 3.92
C ILE A 56 -8.63 -15.59 3.52
N ILE A 57 -8.19 -14.80 4.50
CA ILE A 57 -7.35 -13.62 4.27
C ILE A 57 -6.02 -14.04 3.65
N ALA A 58 -5.35 -15.07 4.18
CA ALA A 58 -4.07 -15.54 3.66
C ALA A 58 -4.17 -16.03 2.20
N ILE A 59 -5.20 -16.79 1.85
CA ILE A 59 -5.45 -17.26 0.47
C ILE A 59 -5.73 -16.07 -0.44
N THR A 60 -6.55 -15.12 0.00
CA THR A 60 -6.90 -13.92 -0.77
C THR A 60 -5.67 -13.05 -1.00
N LEU A 61 -4.85 -12.85 0.04
CA LEU A 61 -3.60 -12.10 -0.03
C LEU A 61 -2.65 -12.75 -1.04
N GLY A 62 -2.46 -14.08 -0.95
CA GLY A 62 -1.63 -14.82 -1.91
C GLY A 62 -2.10 -14.66 -3.36
N LYS A 63 -3.42 -14.71 -3.62
CA LYS A 63 -3.97 -14.47 -4.97
C LYS A 63 -3.77 -13.05 -5.46
N ILE A 64 -3.87 -12.06 -4.57
CA ILE A 64 -3.67 -10.65 -4.91
C ILE A 64 -2.19 -10.35 -5.18
N THR A 65 -1.26 -10.95 -4.44
CA THR A 65 0.17 -10.67 -4.58
C THR A 65 0.86 -11.53 -5.63
N ALA A 66 0.37 -12.74 -5.92
CA ALA A 66 1.00 -13.69 -6.83
C ALA A 66 1.44 -13.11 -8.19
N PRO A 67 0.66 -12.26 -8.89
CA PRO A 67 1.07 -11.74 -10.19
C PRO A 67 2.26 -10.78 -10.16
N TYR A 68 2.57 -10.19 -9.00
CA TYR A 68 3.61 -9.17 -8.81
C TYR A 68 4.40 -9.42 -7.53
N LEU A 69 4.69 -10.68 -7.24
CA LEU A 69 5.20 -11.15 -5.95
C LEU A 69 6.44 -10.36 -5.49
N GLU A 70 7.45 -10.26 -6.35
CA GLU A 70 8.72 -9.56 -6.05
C GLU A 70 8.56 -8.05 -5.90
N GLN A 71 7.54 -7.50 -6.54
CA GLN A 71 7.28 -6.06 -6.59
C GLN A 71 6.41 -5.61 -5.42
N VAL A 72 5.45 -6.42 -4.99
CA VAL A 72 4.45 -6.04 -3.98
C VAL A 72 4.85 -6.50 -2.56
N ILE A 73 5.77 -7.46 -2.42
CA ILE A 73 6.17 -7.97 -1.10
C ILE A 73 7.27 -7.11 -0.47
N GLY A 74 7.24 -7.02 0.87
CA GLY A 74 8.25 -6.33 1.66
C GLY A 74 8.03 -4.83 1.73
N SER A 75 9.10 -4.09 2.05
CA SER A 75 9.06 -2.65 2.29
C SER A 75 8.66 -1.85 1.05
N GLY A 76 9.06 -2.27 -0.15
CA GLY A 76 8.86 -1.51 -1.39
C GLY A 76 9.96 -0.48 -1.68
N VAL A 77 10.73 -0.07 -0.65
CA VAL A 77 11.82 0.92 -0.80
C VAL A 77 12.89 0.46 -1.81
N PRO A 78 13.45 -0.77 -1.74
CA PRO A 78 14.44 -1.22 -2.73
C PRO A 78 13.88 -1.23 -4.16
N GLN A 79 12.59 -1.52 -4.32
CA GLN A 79 11.94 -1.52 -5.62
C GLN A 79 11.80 -0.11 -6.19
N ILE A 80 11.48 0.89 -5.36
CA ILE A 80 11.43 2.29 -5.77
C ILE A 80 12.83 2.79 -6.14
N GLU A 81 13.84 2.46 -5.34
CA GLU A 81 15.25 2.79 -5.65
C GLU A 81 15.66 2.22 -7.02
N ALA A 82 15.32 0.95 -7.30
CA ALA A 82 15.56 0.34 -8.60
C ALA A 82 14.79 1.02 -9.75
N VAL A 83 13.56 1.49 -9.51
CA VAL A 83 12.80 2.28 -10.51
C VAL A 83 13.47 3.62 -10.78
N LEU A 84 13.96 4.32 -9.75
CA LEU A 84 14.68 5.59 -9.90
C LEU A 84 16.00 5.41 -10.68
N LEU A 85 16.70 4.28 -10.43
CA LEU A 85 17.90 3.87 -11.15
C LEU A 85 17.64 3.36 -12.58
N ASN A 86 16.37 3.28 -13.03
CA ASN A 86 15.94 2.64 -14.29
C ASN A 86 16.29 1.14 -14.40
N GLU A 87 16.58 0.49 -13.28
CA GLU A 87 16.87 -0.95 -13.21
C GLU A 87 15.60 -1.81 -13.14
N ASN A 88 14.47 -1.21 -12.76
CA ASN A 88 13.18 -1.88 -12.69
C ASN A 88 12.07 -1.04 -13.33
N LYS A 89 11.04 -1.72 -13.85
CA LYS A 89 9.81 -1.09 -14.36
C LYS A 89 8.61 -1.67 -13.65
N MET A 90 7.86 -0.78 -13.03
CA MET A 90 6.72 -1.12 -12.19
C MET A 90 5.43 -0.58 -12.81
N PRO A 91 4.41 -1.42 -13.06
CA PRO A 91 3.11 -0.95 -13.49
C PRO A 91 2.39 -0.28 -12.31
N TRP A 92 2.41 1.05 -12.32
CA TRP A 92 1.97 1.88 -11.20
C TRP A 92 0.60 1.50 -10.64
N TRP A 93 -0.40 1.31 -11.51
CA TRP A 93 -1.76 1.01 -11.07
C TRP A 93 -1.83 -0.36 -10.41
N SER A 94 -1.26 -1.38 -11.06
CA SER A 94 -1.28 -2.76 -10.56
C SER A 94 -0.61 -2.88 -9.20
N ILE A 95 0.48 -2.16 -8.96
CA ILE A 95 1.18 -2.21 -7.67
C ILE A 95 0.42 -1.40 -6.63
N LEU A 96 -0.05 -0.19 -6.96
CA LEU A 96 -0.74 0.70 -6.04
C LEU A 96 -1.93 0.02 -5.35
N TRP A 97 -2.87 -0.53 -6.13
CA TRP A 97 -4.07 -1.14 -5.54
C TRP A 97 -3.76 -2.44 -4.80
N ARG A 98 -2.81 -3.25 -5.30
CA ARG A 98 -2.40 -4.51 -4.65
C ARG A 98 -1.69 -4.26 -3.34
N LYS A 99 -0.84 -3.22 -3.27
CA LYS A 99 -0.14 -2.81 -2.05
C LYS A 99 -1.11 -2.22 -1.03
N PHE A 100 -2.08 -1.42 -1.49
CA PHE A 100 -3.13 -0.88 -0.62
C PHE A 100 -3.98 -2.01 -0.02
N ILE A 101 -4.61 -2.85 -0.85
CA ILE A 101 -5.50 -3.91 -0.37
C ILE A 101 -4.72 -5.00 0.36
N GLY A 102 -3.58 -5.43 -0.19
CA GLY A 102 -2.74 -6.45 0.42
C GLY A 102 -2.14 -5.99 1.75
N GLY A 103 -1.72 -4.73 1.84
CA GLY A 103 -1.27 -4.12 3.09
C GLY A 103 -2.36 -4.06 4.14
N LEU A 104 -3.59 -3.67 3.78
CA LEU A 104 -4.73 -3.71 4.69
C LEU A 104 -5.02 -5.14 5.14
N LEU A 105 -5.15 -6.09 4.22
CA LEU A 105 -5.41 -7.50 4.55
C LEU A 105 -4.33 -8.12 5.42
N ALA A 106 -3.07 -7.69 5.29
CA ALA A 106 -1.99 -8.16 6.13
C ALA A 106 -1.98 -7.48 7.51
N ILE A 107 -2.16 -6.15 7.59
CA ILE A 107 -2.01 -5.40 8.85
C ILE A 107 -3.29 -5.43 9.70
N CYS A 108 -4.47 -5.32 9.08
CA CYS A 108 -5.77 -5.24 9.75
C CYS A 108 -6.05 -6.42 10.70
N PRO A 109 -5.63 -7.66 10.43
CA PRO A 109 -5.73 -8.76 11.41
C PRO A 109 -4.80 -8.69 12.62
N GLY A 110 -3.99 -7.65 12.75
CA GLY A 110 -3.04 -7.50 13.85
C GLY A 110 -1.67 -8.13 13.61
N LEU A 111 -1.29 -8.45 12.36
CA LEU A 111 0.11 -8.84 12.09
C LEU A 111 1.03 -7.64 12.29
N MET A 112 2.19 -7.90 12.90
CA MET A 112 3.23 -6.88 13.10
C MET A 112 3.99 -6.62 11.81
N LEU A 113 3.44 -5.75 10.97
CA LEU A 113 4.09 -5.25 9.77
C LEU A 113 4.22 -3.72 9.84
N GLY A 114 5.35 -3.21 9.38
CA GLY A 114 5.58 -1.77 9.28
C GLY A 114 4.64 -1.14 8.24
N ARG A 115 4.10 0.04 8.57
CA ARG A 115 3.19 0.79 7.68
C ARG A 115 3.94 1.77 6.77
N GLU A 116 5.17 2.12 7.13
CA GLU A 116 5.96 3.16 6.47
C GLU A 116 6.36 2.77 5.04
N GLY A 117 6.94 1.58 4.85
CA GLY A 117 7.34 1.08 3.52
C GLY A 117 6.20 1.11 2.50
N PRO A 118 5.04 0.48 2.79
CA PRO A 118 3.87 0.54 1.91
C PRO A 118 3.43 1.97 1.56
N CYS A 119 3.50 2.92 2.50
CA CYS A 119 3.12 4.31 2.24
C CYS A 119 4.06 4.99 1.25
N ILE A 120 5.37 4.75 1.37
CA ILE A 120 6.39 5.30 0.44
C ILE A 120 6.17 4.74 -0.96
N GLU A 121 5.98 3.42 -1.10
CA GLU A 121 5.73 2.78 -2.39
C GLU A 121 4.43 3.24 -3.05
N MET A 122 3.34 3.33 -2.29
CA MET A 122 2.09 3.88 -2.81
C MET A 122 2.27 5.32 -3.29
N GLY A 123 3.05 6.14 -2.57
CA GLY A 123 3.36 7.51 -3.00
C GLY A 123 4.11 7.58 -4.32
N ALA A 124 5.16 6.77 -4.48
CA ALA A 124 5.93 6.71 -5.72
C ALA A 124 5.08 6.24 -6.91
N MET A 125 4.19 5.25 -6.70
CA MET A 125 3.28 4.77 -7.75
C MET A 125 2.22 5.82 -8.13
N VAL A 126 1.71 6.61 -7.18
CA VAL A 126 0.80 7.73 -7.47
C VAL A 126 1.51 8.81 -8.28
N GLY A 127 2.75 9.13 -7.89
CA GLY A 127 3.63 10.04 -8.63
C GLY A 127 3.84 9.61 -10.08
N GLN A 128 4.21 8.35 -10.28
CA GLN A 128 4.35 7.74 -11.59
C GLN A 128 3.05 7.81 -12.41
N GLY A 129 1.92 7.43 -11.81
CA GLY A 129 0.63 7.41 -12.50
C GLY A 129 0.16 8.78 -12.97
N LEU A 130 0.32 9.81 -12.13
CA LEU A 130 -0.01 11.19 -12.48
C LEU A 130 0.95 11.74 -13.54
N ALA A 131 2.25 11.46 -13.42
CA ALA A 131 3.26 11.86 -14.40
C ALA A 131 3.00 11.27 -15.80
N GLU A 132 2.64 9.97 -15.86
CA GLU A 132 2.37 9.26 -17.11
C GLU A 132 1.02 9.64 -17.73
N LYS A 133 -0.07 9.62 -16.96
CA LYS A 133 -1.43 9.77 -17.51
C LYS A 133 -1.93 11.20 -17.61
N VAL A 134 -1.61 12.05 -16.63
CA VAL A 134 -2.16 13.40 -16.55
C VAL A 134 -1.21 14.41 -17.18
N PHE A 135 0.07 14.30 -16.85
CA PHE A 135 1.06 15.31 -17.25
C PHE A 135 1.83 14.98 -18.53
N LYS A 136 1.80 13.71 -18.99
CA LYS A 136 2.60 13.22 -20.13
C LYS A 136 4.06 13.69 -20.02
N SER A 137 4.62 13.61 -18.81
CA SER A 137 5.91 14.21 -18.50
C SER A 137 7.07 13.43 -19.12
N ASN A 138 8.14 14.14 -19.49
CA ASN A 138 9.37 13.53 -20.00
C ASN A 138 10.08 12.72 -18.89
N LYS A 139 10.97 11.77 -19.25
CA LYS A 139 11.63 10.85 -18.30
C LYS A 139 12.31 11.54 -17.11
N GLU A 140 12.89 12.72 -17.31
CA GLU A 140 13.52 13.50 -16.23
C GLU A 140 12.50 14.01 -15.20
N ASN A 141 11.37 14.57 -15.66
CA ASN A 141 10.31 15.04 -14.77
C ASN A 141 9.57 13.89 -14.08
N LEU A 142 9.54 12.70 -14.71
CA LEU A 142 8.92 11.52 -14.14
C LEU A 142 9.68 11.06 -12.87
N ARG A 143 11.01 11.12 -12.89
CA ARG A 143 11.86 10.85 -11.71
C ARG A 143 11.68 11.86 -10.58
N THR A 144 11.37 13.12 -10.92
CA THR A 144 11.16 14.17 -9.90
C THR A 144 9.80 14.04 -9.21
N LEU A 145 8.86 13.34 -9.83
CA LEU A 145 7.48 13.18 -9.34
C LEU A 145 7.24 11.84 -8.65
N GLN A 146 8.18 10.89 -8.77
CA GLN A 146 8.21 9.60 -8.06
C GLN A 146 8.94 9.74 -6.72
#